data_AF-A0ABD5XWZ5-F1
#
_entry.id   AF-A0ABD5XWZ5-F1
#
_cell.length_a   1.000
_cell.length_b   1.000
_cell.length_c   1.000
_cell.angle_alpha   90.00
_cell.angle_beta   90.00
_cell.angle_gamma   90.00
#
_symmetry.space_group_name_H-M   'P 1'
#
loop_
_entity.id
_entity.type
_entity.pdbx_description
1 polymer ?
#
loop_
_entity_poly.entity_id
_entity_poly.type
_entity_poly.pdbx_seq_one_letter_code
_entity_poly.pdbx_strand_id
1 'polypeptide(L)'
;MATARLIGADELDDLLDLYRMLNPDDPALAPGDVEGLWQEMMADDDLDIVVVEHDGRLVATCVLSVTKNLTRGARPFALVENVVTHEDYRGEGFGTQCVEAAVDRARARDCYKVMLLTGSEAGWKHEFYEGCGFDRDAKTGFTLDLT
;
A
#
# COMPACT_ATOMS: atom_id res chain seq x y z
N MET A 1 -3.84 -3.45 20.92
CA MET A 1 -4.71 -2.54 20.12
C MET A 1 -3.97 -2.26 18.82
N ALA A 2 -4.64 -2.40 17.68
CA ALA A 2 -3.97 -2.25 16.38
C ALA A 2 -3.69 -0.77 16.06
N THR A 3 -2.51 -0.49 15.53
CA THR A 3 -2.05 0.87 15.22
C THR A 3 -1.54 0.95 13.78
N ALA A 4 -2.08 1.87 13.00
CA ALA A 4 -1.56 2.21 11.68
C ALA A 4 -0.46 3.27 11.80
N ARG A 5 0.70 3.02 11.18
CA ARG A 5 1.88 3.91 11.22
C ARG A 5 2.73 3.74 9.97
N LEU A 6 3.77 4.56 9.82
CA LEU A 6 4.82 4.24 8.87
C LEU A 6 5.66 3.09 9.42
N ILE A 7 6.17 2.29 8.50
CA ILE A 7 7.16 1.27 8.81
C ILE A 7 8.44 1.89 9.40
N GLY A 8 9.08 1.17 10.31
CA GLY A 8 10.40 1.45 10.84
C GLY A 8 11.49 0.88 9.94
N ALA A 9 12.67 1.51 9.96
CA ALA A 9 13.79 1.10 9.11
C ALA A 9 14.31 -0.32 9.43
N ASP A 10 14.04 -0.83 10.63
CA ASP A 10 14.41 -2.16 11.13
C ASP A 10 13.35 -3.25 10.86
N GLU A 11 12.24 -2.92 10.20
CA GLU A 11 11.11 -3.84 9.97
C GLU A 11 11.08 -4.42 8.54
N LEU A 12 12.21 -4.38 7.81
CA LEU A 12 12.30 -4.90 6.44
C LEU A 12 11.95 -6.39 6.37
N ASP A 13 12.43 -7.19 7.33
CA ASP A 13 12.13 -8.62 7.40
C ASP A 13 10.62 -8.90 7.47
N ASP A 14 9.93 -8.23 8.38
CA ASP A 14 8.47 -8.37 8.57
C ASP A 14 7.68 -7.89 7.35
N LEU A 15 8.17 -6.86 6.65
CA LEU A 15 7.58 -6.41 5.40
C LEU A 15 7.72 -7.45 4.29
N LEU A 16 8.91 -8.05 4.14
CA LEU A 16 9.15 -9.09 3.14
C LEU A 16 8.31 -10.34 3.42
N ASP A 17 8.04 -10.66 4.69
CA ASP A 17 7.10 -11.72 5.07
C ASP A 17 5.68 -11.45 4.54
N LEU A 18 5.18 -10.22 4.68
CA LEU A 18 3.87 -9.82 4.15
C LEU A 18 3.85 -9.86 2.60
N TYR A 19 4.92 -9.42 1.94
CA TYR A 19 4.99 -9.45 0.48
C TYR A 19 5.04 -10.87 -0.10
N ARG A 20 5.65 -11.83 0.61
CA ARG A 20 5.56 -13.25 0.24
C ARG A 20 4.13 -13.79 0.28
N MET A 21 3.26 -13.24 1.14
CA MET A 21 1.83 -13.58 1.17
C MET A 21 1.03 -12.87 0.07
N LEU A 22 1.50 -11.71 -0.39
CA LEU A 22 0.90 -10.96 -1.49
C LEU A 22 1.14 -11.67 -2.83
N ASN A 23 2.40 -12.03 -3.10
CA ASN A 23 2.86 -12.66 -4.33
C ASN A 23 3.70 -13.91 -4.00
N PRO A 24 3.06 -15.07 -3.77
CA PRO A 24 3.78 -16.29 -3.38
C PRO A 24 4.69 -16.86 -4.49
N ASP A 25 4.48 -16.45 -5.73
CA ASP A 25 5.25 -16.89 -6.90
C ASP A 25 6.50 -16.02 -7.15
N ASP A 26 6.65 -14.88 -6.45
CA ASP A 26 7.82 -14.01 -6.59
C ASP A 26 9.08 -14.69 -6.01
N PRO A 27 10.27 -14.42 -6.58
CA PRO A 27 11.53 -14.88 -5.99
C PRO A 27 11.68 -14.37 -4.55
N ALA A 28 12.09 -15.26 -3.64
CA ALA A 28 12.36 -14.86 -2.27
C ALA A 28 13.52 -13.85 -2.22
N LEU A 29 13.28 -12.69 -1.63
CA LEU A 29 14.29 -11.66 -1.39
C LEU A 29 14.90 -11.88 -0.01
N ALA A 30 16.23 -11.96 0.07
CA ALA A 30 16.93 -11.83 1.34
C ALA A 30 17.10 -10.33 1.65
N PRO A 31 16.95 -9.89 2.92
CA PRO A 31 17.07 -8.47 3.29
C PRO A 31 18.39 -7.84 2.82
N GLY A 32 19.49 -8.60 2.92
CA GLY A 32 20.81 -8.16 2.48
C GLY A 32 20.94 -7.91 0.97
N ASP A 33 20.08 -8.54 0.15
CA ASP A 33 20.07 -8.34 -1.31
C ASP A 33 19.37 -7.04 -1.71
N VAL A 34 18.51 -6.51 -0.85
CA VAL A 34 17.66 -5.33 -1.13
C VAL A 34 17.91 -4.15 -0.21
N GLU A 35 18.91 -4.23 0.67
CA GLU A 35 19.21 -3.19 1.67
C GLU A 35 19.42 -1.81 1.03
N GLY A 36 20.11 -1.73 -0.12
CA GLY A 36 20.32 -0.46 -0.82
C GLY A 36 19.01 0.18 -1.29
N LEU A 37 18.15 -0.62 -1.93
CA LEU A 37 16.82 -0.18 -2.37
C LEU A 37 15.94 0.20 -1.17
N TRP A 38 16.01 -0.56 -0.08
CA TRP A 38 15.29 -0.26 1.14
C TRP A 38 15.66 1.12 1.70
N GLN A 39 16.96 1.45 1.76
CA GLN A 39 17.40 2.77 2.21
C GLN A 39 16.93 3.90 1.28
N GLU A 40 16.91 3.67 -0.03
CA GLU A 40 16.36 4.63 -1.00
C GLU A 40 14.87 4.86 -0.77
N MET A 41 14.09 3.79 -0.59
CA MET A 41 12.66 3.88 -0.29
C MET A 41 12.38 4.59 1.04
N MET A 42 13.22 4.36 2.07
CA MET A 42 13.09 5.02 3.37
C MET A 42 13.49 6.49 3.38
N ALA A 43 14.28 6.91 2.38
CA ALA A 43 14.68 8.31 2.20
C ALA A 43 13.76 9.10 1.26
N ASP A 44 12.77 8.46 0.63
CA ASP A 44 11.87 9.10 -0.33
C ASP A 44 10.64 9.73 0.37
N ASP A 45 10.62 11.07 0.43
CA ASP A 45 9.51 11.84 1.03
C ASP A 45 8.17 11.68 0.30
N ASP A 46 8.19 11.25 -0.96
CA ASP A 46 7.03 11.03 -1.81
C ASP A 46 6.56 9.55 -1.78
N LEU A 47 7.21 8.67 -1.00
CA LEU A 47 6.86 7.26 -0.85
C LEU A 47 6.64 6.89 0.64
N ASP A 48 5.40 6.60 1.01
CA ASP A 48 5.06 6.10 2.34
C ASP A 48 4.79 4.59 2.29
N ILE A 49 5.44 3.82 3.16
CA ILE A 49 5.04 2.43 3.44
C ILE A 49 4.26 2.44 4.74
N VAL A 50 2.95 2.23 4.63
CA VAL A 50 2.02 2.22 5.76
C VAL A 50 1.86 0.78 6.23
N VAL A 51 1.98 0.56 7.54
CA VAL A 51 1.79 -0.75 8.16
C VAL A 51 0.78 -0.66 9.28
N VAL A 52 0.09 -1.77 9.54
CA VAL A 52 -0.75 -1.95 10.72
C VAL A 52 -0.07 -2.96 11.63
N GLU A 53 0.28 -2.51 12.84
CA GLU A 53 0.83 -3.34 13.89
C GLU A 53 -0.30 -3.81 14.82
N HIS A 54 -0.38 -5.11 15.08
CA HIS A 54 -1.27 -5.70 16.07
C HIS A 54 -0.49 -6.70 16.92
N ASP A 55 -0.54 -6.51 18.24
CA ASP A 55 0.14 -7.35 19.23
C ASP A 55 1.64 -7.60 18.94
N GLY A 56 2.35 -6.53 18.52
CA GLY A 56 3.78 -6.55 18.24
C GLY A 56 4.15 -7.14 16.88
N ARG A 57 3.17 -7.35 15.99
CA ARG A 57 3.38 -7.91 14.65
C ARG A 57 2.80 -7.02 13.57
N LEU A 58 3.49 -6.89 12.44
CA LEU A 58 2.90 -6.28 11.24
C LEU A 58 1.88 -7.23 10.62
N VAL A 59 0.61 -6.82 10.61
CA VAL A 59 -0.51 -7.64 10.13
C VAL A 59 -1.12 -7.13 8.83
N ALA A 60 -0.82 -5.90 8.41
CA ALA A 60 -1.16 -5.39 7.09
C ALA A 60 -0.16 -4.33 6.63
N THR A 61 -0.05 -4.16 5.32
CA THR A 61 0.76 -3.10 4.70
C THR A 61 0.14 -2.60 3.40
N CYS A 62 0.47 -1.37 3.02
CA CYS A 62 0.33 -0.85 1.66
C CYS A 62 1.37 0.24 1.40
N VAL A 63 1.72 0.42 0.12
CA VAL A 63 2.57 1.51 -0.35
C VAL A 63 1.69 2.66 -0.83
N LEU A 64 2.02 3.89 -0.44
CA LEU A 64 1.44 5.11 -0.96
C LEU A 64 2.53 5.90 -1.71
N SER A 65 2.40 6.03 -3.03
CA SER A 65 3.29 6.86 -3.84
C SER A 65 2.60 8.16 -4.24
N VAL A 66 3.23 9.30 -3.97
CA VAL A 66 2.73 10.63 -4.26
C VAL A 66 3.42 11.18 -5.51
N THR A 67 2.63 11.65 -6.46
CA THR A 67 3.13 12.24 -7.71
C THR A 67 2.83 13.73 -7.76
N LYS A 68 3.89 14.54 -7.85
CA LYS A 68 3.80 15.98 -8.11
C LYS A 68 3.11 16.23 -9.45
N ASN A 69 2.25 17.24 -9.51
CA ASN A 69 1.36 17.45 -10.64
C ASN A 69 1.08 18.95 -10.82
N LEU A 70 0.93 19.39 -12.08
CA LEU A 70 0.57 20.78 -12.42
C LEU A 70 -0.91 20.95 -12.80
N THR A 71 -1.64 19.85 -13.01
CA THR A 71 -3.09 19.90 -13.25
C THR A 71 -3.85 20.12 -11.94
N ARG A 72 -5.16 20.40 -12.02
CA ARG A 72 -6.04 20.50 -10.83
C ARG A 72 -5.52 21.49 -9.77
N GLY A 73 -4.95 22.60 -10.23
CA GLY A 73 -4.40 23.65 -9.36
C GLY A 73 -3.05 23.30 -8.76
N ALA A 74 -2.20 22.57 -9.49
CA ALA A 74 -0.89 22.08 -9.03
C ALA A 74 -0.95 21.18 -7.78
N ARG A 75 -2.09 20.52 -7.55
CA ARG A 75 -2.28 19.59 -6.44
C ARG A 75 -1.76 18.21 -6.84
N PRO A 76 -1.00 17.52 -5.97
CA PRO A 76 -0.50 16.17 -6.27
C PRO A 76 -1.65 15.15 -6.36
N PHE A 77 -1.33 13.95 -6.83
CA PHE A 77 -2.20 12.78 -6.69
C PHE A 77 -1.38 11.63 -6.14
N ALA A 78 -2.03 10.60 -5.61
CA ALA A 78 -1.33 9.43 -5.10
C ALA A 78 -1.84 8.12 -5.71
N LEU A 79 -0.99 7.09 -5.65
CA LEU A 79 -1.33 5.70 -5.91
C LEU A 79 -1.16 4.89 -4.62
N VAL A 80 -2.09 3.98 -4.36
CA VAL A 80 -1.94 2.92 -3.37
C VAL A 80 -1.60 1.64 -4.10
N GLU A 81 -0.51 0.99 -3.69
CA GLU A 81 0.01 -0.25 -4.24
C GLU A 81 0.32 -1.26 -3.13
N ASN A 82 0.54 -2.51 -3.51
CA ASN A 82 1.03 -3.57 -2.62
C ASN A 82 0.22 -3.75 -1.32
N VAL A 83 -1.12 -3.66 -1.42
CA VAL A 83 -2.02 -3.86 -0.28
C VAL A 83 -2.07 -5.34 0.07
N VAL A 84 -1.68 -5.70 1.29
CA VAL A 84 -1.77 -7.06 1.80
C VAL A 84 -2.13 -7.08 3.28
N THR A 85 -2.90 -8.08 3.68
CA THR A 85 -3.17 -8.41 5.08
C THR A 85 -2.69 -9.84 5.31
N HIS A 86 -1.95 -10.05 6.40
CA HIS A 86 -1.47 -11.34 6.84
C HIS A 86 -2.64 -12.34 6.87
N GLU A 87 -2.42 -13.56 6.37
CA GLU A 87 -3.50 -14.52 6.10
C GLU A 87 -4.33 -14.85 7.34
N ASP A 88 -3.65 -15.10 8.47
CA ASP A 88 -4.28 -15.38 9.77
C ASP A 88 -5.05 -14.20 10.39
N TYR A 89 -4.94 -12.99 9.84
CA TYR A 89 -5.56 -11.77 10.37
C TYR A 89 -6.55 -11.13 9.37
N ARG A 90 -6.92 -11.84 8.29
CA ARG A 90 -7.92 -11.39 7.33
C ARG A 90 -9.32 -11.37 7.97
N GLY A 91 -10.15 -10.43 7.55
CA GLY A 91 -11.53 -10.28 8.05
C GLY A 91 -11.65 -9.45 9.35
N GLU A 92 -10.54 -9.04 9.95
CA GLU A 92 -10.49 -8.25 11.19
C GLU A 92 -10.42 -6.73 10.96
N GLY A 93 -10.48 -6.27 9.70
CA GLY A 93 -10.48 -4.85 9.34
C GLY A 93 -9.10 -4.19 9.21
N PHE A 94 -8.00 -4.90 9.44
CA PHE A 94 -6.64 -4.31 9.36
C PHE A 94 -6.28 -3.80 7.96
N GLY A 95 -6.70 -4.48 6.90
CA GLY A 95 -6.51 -3.98 5.53
C GLY A 95 -7.21 -2.63 5.31
N THR A 96 -8.43 -2.47 5.82
CA THR A 96 -9.18 -1.21 5.73
C THR A 96 -8.47 -0.11 6.52
N GLN A 97 -8.05 -0.41 7.75
CA GLN A 97 -7.29 0.52 8.58
C GLN A 97 -5.99 0.98 7.89
N CYS A 98 -5.31 0.06 7.18
CA CYS A 98 -4.09 0.37 6.42
C CYS A 98 -4.36 1.33 5.25
N VAL A 99 -5.37 1.03 4.44
CA VAL A 99 -5.74 1.84 3.27
C VAL A 99 -6.27 3.21 3.68
N GLU A 100 -7.10 3.29 4.74
CA GLU A 100 -7.60 4.55 5.28
C GLU A 100 -6.46 5.44 5.77
N ALA A 101 -5.47 4.87 6.46
CA ALA A 101 -4.29 5.61 6.90
C ALA A 101 -3.46 6.15 5.72
N ALA A 102 -3.33 5.38 4.63
CA ALA A 102 -2.70 5.86 3.40
C ALA A 102 -3.49 7.00 2.74
N VAL A 103 -4.83 6.89 2.70
CA VAL A 103 -5.70 7.96 2.16
C VAL A 103 -5.61 9.23 3.00
N ASP A 104 -5.58 9.13 4.33
CA ASP A 104 -5.43 10.28 5.22
C ASP A 104 -4.08 10.97 5.05
N ARG A 105 -3.01 10.21 4.82
CA ARG A 105 -1.69 10.73 4.46
C ARG A 105 -1.68 11.46 3.12
N ALA A 106 -2.37 10.92 2.11
CA ALA A 106 -2.53 11.60 0.83
C ALA A 106 -3.32 12.92 0.99
N ARG A 107 -4.39 12.91 1.80
CA ARG A 107 -5.16 14.13 2.12
C ARG A 107 -4.30 15.17 2.83
N ALA A 108 -3.47 14.76 3.79
CA ALA A 108 -2.56 15.66 4.51
C ALA A 108 -1.52 16.34 3.59
N ARG A 109 -1.16 15.68 2.47
CA ARG A 109 -0.30 16.22 1.41
C ARG A 109 -1.06 16.99 0.31
N ASP A 110 -2.33 17.33 0.55
CA ASP A 110 -3.23 18.00 -0.39
C ASP A 110 -3.39 17.28 -1.74
N CYS A 111 -3.29 15.94 -1.75
CA CYS A 111 -3.59 15.17 -2.96
C CYS A 111 -5.05 15.38 -3.37
N TYR A 112 -5.30 15.68 -4.64
CA TYR A 112 -6.66 15.87 -5.14
C TYR A 112 -7.40 14.55 -5.38
N LYS A 113 -6.66 13.43 -5.48
CA LYS A 113 -7.19 12.07 -5.59
C LYS A 113 -6.16 11.03 -5.14
N VAL A 114 -6.66 9.85 -4.81
CA VAL A 114 -5.90 8.60 -4.64
C VAL A 114 -6.43 7.59 -5.66
N MET A 115 -5.55 6.80 -6.25
CA MET A 115 -5.89 5.75 -7.21
C MET A 115 -5.31 4.42 -6.78
N LEU A 116 -5.91 3.33 -7.24
CA LEU A 116 -5.41 1.97 -7.09
C LEU A 116 -5.85 1.17 -8.31
N LEU A 117 -5.03 0.22 -8.74
CA LEU A 117 -5.40 -0.80 -9.71
C LEU A 117 -5.33 -2.17 -9.04
N THR A 118 -6.30 -3.04 -9.30
CA THR A 118 -6.25 -4.44 -8.88
C THR A 118 -6.57 -5.33 -10.05
N GLY A 119 -5.73 -6.35 -10.28
CA GLY A 119 -5.94 -7.37 -11.31
C GLY A 119 -6.84 -8.52 -10.85
N SER A 120 -7.42 -8.44 -9.66
CA SER A 120 -8.17 -9.57 -9.10
C SER A 120 -9.62 -9.58 -9.55
N GLU A 121 -10.08 -10.72 -10.05
CA GLU A 121 -11.50 -10.91 -10.38
C GLU A 121 -12.35 -11.31 -9.16
N ALA A 122 -11.73 -11.45 -7.99
CA ALA A 122 -12.42 -11.85 -6.77
C ALA A 122 -13.33 -10.72 -6.24
N GLY A 123 -14.64 -10.94 -6.27
CA GLY A 123 -15.65 -9.92 -5.90
C GLY A 123 -15.40 -9.25 -4.54
N TRP A 124 -14.99 -10.03 -3.53
CA TRP A 124 -14.71 -9.50 -2.19
C TRP A 124 -13.61 -8.44 -2.16
N LYS A 125 -12.63 -8.49 -3.09
CA LYS A 125 -11.59 -7.45 -3.17
C LYS A 125 -12.14 -6.15 -3.72
N HIS A 126 -13.09 -6.20 -4.66
CA HIS A 126 -13.79 -5.01 -5.13
C HIS A 126 -14.62 -4.40 -3.99
N GLU A 127 -15.41 -5.22 -3.30
CA GLU A 127 -16.21 -4.79 -2.14
C GLU A 127 -15.33 -4.17 -1.04
N PHE A 128 -14.14 -4.73 -0.82
CA PHE A 128 -13.15 -4.18 0.11
C PHE A 128 -12.72 -2.75 -0.26
N TYR A 129 -12.33 -2.52 -1.52
CA TYR A 129 -11.91 -1.18 -1.96
C TYR A 129 -13.07 -0.19 -2.02
N GLU A 130 -14.25 -0.63 -2.46
CA GLU A 130 -15.48 0.18 -2.40
C GLU A 130 -15.83 0.56 -0.96
N GLY A 131 -15.68 -0.38 -0.01
CA GLY A 131 -15.82 -0.12 1.42
C GLY A 131 -14.83 0.91 1.97
N CYS A 132 -13.65 1.03 1.36
CA CYS A 132 -12.67 2.10 1.66
C CYS A 132 -12.99 3.43 0.95
N GLY A 133 -14.09 3.51 0.18
CA GLY A 133 -14.54 4.71 -0.51
C GLY A 133 -14.01 4.89 -1.94
N PHE A 134 -13.38 3.87 -2.53
CA PHE A 134 -12.99 3.91 -3.94
C PHE A 134 -14.20 3.67 -4.85
N ASP A 135 -14.25 4.38 -5.98
CA ASP A 135 -15.26 4.20 -7.02
C ASP A 135 -14.62 3.50 -8.23
N ARG A 136 -15.01 2.24 -8.45
CA ARG A 136 -14.50 1.41 -9.55
C ARG A 136 -14.89 1.91 -10.94
N ASP A 137 -15.96 2.70 -11.04
CA ASP A 137 -16.50 3.20 -12.31
C ASP A 137 -16.00 4.61 -12.65
N ALA A 138 -15.29 5.27 -11.72
CA ALA A 138 -14.75 6.61 -11.93
C ALA A 138 -13.68 6.69 -13.05
N LYS A 139 -12.93 5.59 -13.28
CA LYS A 139 -11.85 5.49 -14.28
C LYS A 139 -11.72 4.08 -14.86
N THR A 140 -11.36 4.00 -16.14
CA THR A 140 -10.91 2.76 -16.78
C THR A 140 -9.41 2.57 -16.56
N GLY A 141 -9.01 1.45 -15.97
CA GLY A 141 -7.60 1.05 -15.86
C GLY A 141 -7.09 0.46 -17.18
N PHE A 142 -5.86 0.83 -17.55
CA PHE A 142 -5.13 0.25 -18.67
C PHE A 142 -3.76 -0.20 -18.19
N THR A 143 -3.37 -1.42 -18.53
CA THR A 143 -2.05 -1.98 -18.21
C THR A 143 -1.38 -2.43 -19.50
N LEU A 144 -0.07 -2.21 -19.58
CA LEU A 144 0.79 -2.73 -20.63
C LEU A 144 1.97 -3.40 -19.94
N ASP A 145 2.09 -4.72 -20.12
CA ASP A 145 3.25 -5.47 -19.65
C ASP A 145 4.48 -5.11 -20.50
N LEU A 146 5.62 -4.91 -19.85
CA LEU A 146 6.90 -4.54 -20.47
C LEU A 146 7.91 -5.69 -20.48
N THR A 147 7.48 -6.87 -20.02
CA THR A 147 8.31 -8.08 -19.91
C THR A 147 8.20 -8.99 -21.14
#